data_AF-A0A445G008-F1
#
_entry.id   AF-A0A445G008-F1
#
_cell.length_a   1.000
_cell.length_b   1.000
_cell.length_c   1.000
_cell.angle_alpha   90.00
_cell.angle_beta   90.00
_cell.angle_gamma   90.00
#
_symmetry.space_group_name_H-M   'P 1'
#
loop_
_entity.id
_entity.type
_entity.pdbx_description
1 polymer ?
#
loop_
_entity_poly.entity_id
_entity_poly.type
_entity_poly.pdbx_seq_one_letter_code
_entity_poly.pdbx_strand_id
1 'polypeptide(L)' 'MGNSYLNLQPLNSAARLRDILKVSSGETTLRKVTPDSENCLAGESSINCVNDVVLQNVWLRLRGVESGEL' A
#
# COMPACT_ATOMS: atom_id res chain seq x y z
N MET A 1 -23.30 3.11 -3.42
CA MET A 1 -21.99 3.60 -2.94
C MET A 1 -21.30 2.42 -2.29
N GLY A 2 -20.31 1.83 -2.97
CA GLY A 2 -19.76 0.52 -2.63
C GLY A 2 -18.83 0.53 -1.43
N ASN A 3 -18.15 -0.59 -1.19
CA ASN A 3 -17.15 -0.73 -0.12
C ASN A 3 -15.79 -1.18 -0.65
N SER A 4 -14.75 -0.98 0.14
CA SER A 4 -13.40 -1.46 -0.15
C SER A 4 -12.67 -1.70 1.17
N TYR A 5 -11.61 -2.51 1.14
CA TYR A 5 -10.75 -2.72 2.29
C TYR A 5 -9.28 -2.71 1.88
N LEU A 6 -8.43 -2.38 2.85
CA LEU A 6 -6.98 -2.40 2.70
C LEU A 6 -6.38 -3.23 3.83
N ASN A 7 -5.60 -4.24 3.47
CA ASN A 7 -4.80 -4.98 4.44
C ASN A 7 -3.57 -4.15 4.83
N LEU A 8 -3.42 -3.82 6.11
CA LEU A 8 -2.30 -3.03 6.63
C LEU A 8 -1.07 -3.87 7.03
N GLN A 9 -1.13 -5.20 6.96
CA GLN A 9 0.04 -6.05 7.24
C GLN A 9 1.25 -5.73 6.36
N PRO A 10 1.11 -5.51 5.03
CA PRO A 10 2.23 -5.07 4.18
C PRO A 10 2.88 -3.78 4.69
N LEU A 11 2.09 -2.78 5.08
CA LEU A 11 2.59 -1.51 5.63
C LEU A 11 3.35 -1.72 6.95
N ASN A 12 2.76 -2.47 7.88
CA ASN A 12 3.39 -2.80 9.17
C ASN A 12 4.72 -3.56 8.97
N SER A 13 4.77 -4.48 8.02
CA SER A 13 5.98 -5.24 7.71
C SER A 13 7.09 -4.34 7.13
N ALA A 14 6.72 -3.38 6.28
CA ALA A 14 7.65 -2.41 5.71
C ALA A 14 8.18 -1.43 6.77
N ALA A 15 7.33 -0.98 7.70
CA ALA A 15 7.76 -0.15 8.83
C ALA A 15 8.83 -0.84 9.67
N ARG A 16 8.61 -2.11 10.03
CA ARG A 16 9.61 -2.92 10.75
C ARG A 16 10.90 -3.10 9.94
N LEU A 17 10.78 -3.32 8.64
CA LEU A 17 11.94 -3.47 7.76
C LEU A 17 12.79 -2.18 7.72
N ARG A 18 12.14 -1.02 7.63
CA ARG A 18 12.80 0.29 7.67
C ARG A 18 13.58 0.49 8.96
N ASP A 19 12.99 0.13 10.11
CA ASP A 19 13.66 0.25 11.41
C ASP A 19 14.90 -0.65 11.54
N ILE A 20 14.85 -1.86 10.99
CA ILE A 20 15.98 -2.81 10.98
C ILE A 20 17.09 -2.33 10.05
N LEU A 21 16.74 -1.95 8.83
CA LEU A 21 17.71 -1.56 7.80
C LEU A 21 18.27 -0.15 8.01
N LYS A 22 17.67 0.64 8.92
CA LYS A 22 17.99 2.06 9.12
C LYS A 22 18.06 2.80 7.79
N VAL A 23 17.06 2.57 6.92
CA VAL A 23 17.00 3.19 5.59
C VAL A 23 16.91 4.69 5.77
N SER A 24 18.06 5.37 5.67
CA SER A 24 18.18 6.81 5.85
C SER A 24 18.94 7.40 4.66
N SER A 25 18.21 7.77 3.61
CA SER A 25 18.60 8.74 2.56
C SER A 25 17.64 8.60 1.38
N GLY A 26 16.85 9.64 1.10
CA GLY A 26 16.00 9.72 -0.10
C GLY A 26 14.74 8.85 -0.07
N GLU A 27 14.05 8.78 -1.20
CA GLU A 27 12.91 7.88 -1.39
C GLU A 27 13.39 6.46 -1.68
N THR A 28 12.90 5.48 -0.93
CA THR A 28 13.19 4.06 -1.14
C THR A 28 11.90 3.26 -1.15
N THR A 29 11.64 2.51 -2.21
CA THR A 29 10.54 1.53 -2.24
C THR A 29 10.90 0.33 -1.39
N LEU A 30 10.13 0.08 -0.33
CA LEU A 30 10.32 -1.03 0.59
C LEU A 30 9.55 -2.28 0.13
N ARG A 31 8.37 -2.09 -0.47
CA ARG A 31 7.49 -3.19 -0.90
C ARG A 31 6.52 -2.73 -1.98
N LYS A 32 6.09 -3.68 -2.81
CA LYS A 32 4.97 -3.55 -3.74
C LYS A 32 3.91 -4.59 -3.43
N VAL A 33 2.64 -4.23 -3.62
CA VAL A 33 1.48 -5.13 -3.49
C VAL A 33 0.72 -5.09 -4.81
N THR A 34 0.61 -6.24 -5.45
CA THR A 34 -0.08 -6.39 -6.73
C THR A 34 -1.58 -6.64 -6.51
N PRO A 35 -2.45 -6.16 -7.43
CA PRO A 35 -3.85 -6.55 -7.45
C PRO A 35 -4.04 -8.06 -7.54
N ASP A 36 -5.04 -8.58 -6.83
CA ASP A 36 -5.47 -9.98 -6.88
C ASP A 36 -6.99 -10.10 -6.64
N SER A 37 -7.54 -11.33 -6.68
CA SER A 37 -8.97 -11.58 -6.47
C SER A 37 -9.43 -11.29 -5.03
N GLU A 38 -8.51 -11.36 -4.08
CA GLU A 38 -8.75 -11.28 -2.64
C GLU A 38 -8.48 -9.89 -2.07
N ASN A 39 -8.08 -8.92 -2.89
CA ASN A 39 -7.84 -7.55 -2.47
C ASN A 39 -8.65 -6.55 -3.32
N CYS A 40 -8.61 -5.28 -2.92
CA CYS A 40 -9.35 -4.22 -3.58
C CYS A 40 -8.47 -3.27 -4.39
N LEU A 41 -7.23 -3.63 -4.71
CA LEU A 41 -6.34 -2.77 -5.46
C LEU A 41 -6.77 -2.68 -6.93
N ALA A 42 -6.91 -1.46 -7.46
CA ALA A 42 -7.16 -1.22 -8.88
C ALA A 42 -5.86 -1.24 -9.70
N GLY A 43 -4.70 -1.09 -9.03
CA GLY A 43 -3.36 -1.11 -9.61
C GLY A 43 -2.30 -1.46 -8.57
N GLU A 44 -1.05 -1.57 -8.99
CA GLU A 44 0.06 -1.83 -8.06
C GLU A 44 0.15 -0.75 -6.98
N SER A 45 0.16 -1.18 -5.71
CA SER A 45 0.38 -0.31 -4.55
C SER A 45 1.85 -0.37 -4.14
N SER A 46 2.49 0.80 -4.01
CA SER A 46 3.87 0.91 -3.55
C SER A 46 3.92 1.42 -2.11
N ILE A 47 4.78 0.80 -1.31
CA ILE A 47 5.12 1.23 0.05
C ILE A 47 6.53 1.77 0.03
N ASN A 48 6.67 3.07 0.29
CA ASN A 48 7.92 3.81 0.20
C ASN A 48 8.33 4.36 1.57
N CYS A 49 9.63 4.40 1.85
CA CYS A 49 10.21 5.24 2.88
C CYS A 49 10.57 6.58 2.25
N VAL A 50 10.01 7.67 2.74
CA VAL A 50 10.31 9.04 2.30
C VAL A 50 10.56 9.87 3.54
N ASN A 51 11.76 10.44 3.66
CA ASN A 51 12.16 11.29 4.80
C ASN A 51 11.79 10.66 6.15
N ASP A 52 12.21 9.41 6.36
CA ASP A 52 11.95 8.65 7.60
C ASP A 52 10.49 8.26 7.87
N VAL A 53 9.57 8.55 6.94
CA VAL A 53 8.16 8.17 7.03
C VAL A 53 7.85 7.05 6.05
N VAL A 54 7.14 6.02 6.51
CA VAL A 54 6.65 4.94 5.63
C VAL A 54 5.25 5.31 5.12
N LEU A 55 5.12 5.43 3.81
CA LEU A 55 3.89 5.80 3.10
C LEU A 55 3.46 4.66 2.19
N GLN A 56 2.16 4.41 2.09
CA GLN A 56 1.59 3.48 1.12
C GLN A 56 0.65 4.24 0.18
N ASN A 57 0.96 4.25 -1.11
CA ASN A 57 0.05 4.75 -2.13
C ASN A 57 -0.89 3.63 -2.56
N VAL A 58 -2.20 3.89 -2.52
CA VAL A 58 -3.24 2.92 -2.90
C VAL A 58 -4.20 3.56 -3.89
N TRP A 59 -4.70 2.73 -4.80
CA TRP A 59 -5.88 3.02 -5.61
C TRP A 59 -6.80 1.83 -5.41
N LEU A 60 -7.98 2.09 -4.87
CA LEU A 60 -8.92 1.06 -4.45
C LEU A 60 -10.13 1.02 -5.37
N ARG A 61 -10.50 -0.18 -5.82
CA ARG A 61 -11.77 -0.44 -6.50
C ARG A 61 -12.88 -0.69 -5.48
N LEU A 62 -14.03 -0.05 -5.68
CA LEU A 62 -15.22 -0.32 -4.88
C LEU A 62 -15.88 -1.64 -5.32
N ARG A 63 -16.31 -2.42 -4.33
CA ARG A 63 -17.09 -3.66 -4.47
C ARG A 63 -18.57 -3.39 -4.20
N GLY A 64 -19.43 -4.23 -4.78
CA GLY A 64 -20.89 -4.14 -4.60
C GLY A 64 -21.55 -2.97 -5.33
N VAL A 65 -20.87 -2.38 -6.32
CA VAL A 65 -21.38 -1.30 -7.18
C VAL A 65 -20.90 -1.50 -8.62
N GLU A 66 -21.62 -0.92 -9.58
CA GLU A 66 -21.29 -0.99 -11.01
C GLU A 66 -20.00 -0.24 -11.35
N SER A 67 -19.68 0.82 -10.62
CA SER A 67 -18.46 1.61 -10.79
C SER A 67 -18.10 2.37 -9.51
N GLY A 68 -16.82 2.75 -9.41
CA GLY A 68 -16.29 3.62 -8.36
C GLY A 68 -14.93 3.17 -7.85
N GLU A 69 -14.07 4.14 -7.58
CA GLU A 69 -12.71 3.95 -7.09
C GLU A 69 -12.38 5.04 -6.05
N LEU A 70 -11.39 4.78 -5.19
CA LEU A 70 -10.84 5.70 -4.17
C LEU A 70 -9.32 5.78 -4.23
#